data_AF-A0A7Y1YNX8-F1
#
_entry.id   AF-A0A7Y1YNX8-F1
#
_cell.length_a   1.000
_cell.length_b   1.000
_cell.length_c   1.000
_cell.angle_alpha   90.00
_cell.angle_beta   90.00
_cell.angle_gamma   90.00
#
_symmetry.space_group_name_H-M   'P 1'
#
loop_
_entity.id
_entity.type
_entity.pdbx_description
1 polymer ?
#
loop_
_entity_poly.entity_id
_entity_poly.type
_entity_poly.pdbx_seq_one_letter_code
_entity_poly.pdbx_strand_id
1 'polypeptide(L)'
;MKQQISVLLTILAICACNNDPIGRLEADGSNMKSANQILKMDGPERYLAFHEAIRTNYGQEHPNYAEGYRLTALFRAAREKTNNQRSARLPWIERGPGNVGGRTRGIWVDPADTTDHTVFVGSAGGGIWKTEDAGVTWKNLTPEFPNLATATIAGSQVNPQVIYAGTGEGFGASRNILGDGIWKTDDGGDSWQQLGSTAGKELISAVYRIIVNPGNENELLFCTLANPRLPGRGVSSNIFRSLDGGNTIESVYTSERAIQQIVADPENFNRLYATVNGRGVIRSNNGGNTWRYIYETTEFGRMEMSVSPVNSRHIYITAESNPPEDAPDQNTSHLIYSPNAGVNWYEVVAIDSDNAFGDWFNGQGWYDNTVATHPYDSLIVYVGGAGPILEISLESFDRQSASYLATMQPVTDGYGEYFFQYPDARSKGVHVDHHQLHLVAKDSATRSFYMIDANDGGVAFSKDGGATFI
;
A
#
# COMPACT_ATOMS: atom_id res chain seq x y z
N MET A 1 -15.25 -61.51 -45.97
CA MET A 1 -14.49 -62.72 -45.60
C MET A 1 -13.89 -62.45 -44.23
N LYS A 2 -14.21 -63.31 -43.23
CA LYS A 2 -13.59 -63.56 -41.91
C LYS A 2 -12.33 -62.72 -41.55
N GLN A 3 -12.05 -62.26 -40.33
CA GLN A 3 -12.50 -62.63 -38.98
C GLN A 3 -11.88 -61.65 -37.94
N GLN A 4 -12.64 -61.37 -36.85
CA GLN A 4 -12.34 -61.33 -35.39
C GLN A 4 -11.00 -60.74 -34.88
N ILE A 5 -10.92 -60.03 -33.73
CA ILE A 5 -11.13 -60.48 -32.32
C ILE A 5 -11.20 -59.21 -31.41
N SER A 6 -12.26 -59.00 -30.61
CA SER A 6 -12.37 -59.04 -29.10
C SER A 6 -11.42 -58.09 -28.33
N VAL A 7 -11.82 -57.28 -27.34
CA VAL A 7 -12.40 -57.64 -26.02
C VAL A 7 -13.08 -56.43 -25.34
N LEU A 8 -14.11 -56.76 -24.56
CA LEU A 8 -14.95 -55.99 -23.63
C LEU A 8 -14.18 -55.32 -22.46
N LEU A 9 -14.64 -54.17 -21.94
CA LEU A 9 -14.83 -54.03 -20.49
C LEU A 9 -15.78 -52.87 -20.11
N THR A 10 -16.65 -53.19 -19.16
CA THR A 10 -17.68 -52.38 -18.50
C THR A 10 -17.24 -52.13 -17.05
N ILE A 11 -17.39 -50.89 -16.56
CA ILE A 11 -17.50 -50.41 -15.15
C ILE A 11 -16.33 -50.59 -14.16
N LEU A 12 -15.85 -49.47 -13.59
CA LEU A 12 -15.58 -49.13 -12.16
C LEU A 12 -15.02 -47.70 -12.13
N ALA A 13 -15.72 -46.65 -11.69
CA ALA A 13 -16.02 -46.18 -10.32
C ALA A 13 -14.79 -45.69 -9.51
N ILE A 14 -14.97 -44.52 -8.86
CA ILE A 14 -14.15 -43.83 -7.82
C ILE A 14 -13.06 -42.92 -8.42
N CYS A 15 -13.02 -41.59 -8.20
CA CYS A 15 -13.09 -40.90 -6.91
C CYS A 15 -13.68 -39.48 -7.02
N ALA A 16 -14.39 -39.09 -5.97
CA ALA A 16 -14.88 -37.75 -5.72
C ALA A 16 -13.72 -36.77 -5.46
N CYS A 17 -13.86 -35.53 -5.96
CA CYS A 17 -13.44 -34.33 -5.25
C CYS A 17 -14.51 -33.27 -5.48
N ASN A 18 -15.53 -33.32 -4.62
CA ASN A 18 -16.35 -32.16 -4.28
C ASN A 18 -15.41 -31.04 -3.84
N ASN A 19 -15.54 -29.87 -4.47
CA ASN A 19 -15.39 -28.56 -3.85
C ASN A 19 -15.93 -27.52 -4.82
N ASP A 20 -17.25 -27.57 -5.01
CA ASP A 20 -18.02 -26.53 -5.68
C ASP A 20 -18.93 -25.88 -4.64
N PRO A 21 -18.57 -24.73 -4.04
CA PRO A 21 -19.37 -24.14 -2.96
C PRO A 21 -20.62 -23.42 -3.46
N ILE A 22 -20.87 -23.36 -4.78
CA ILE A 22 -21.99 -22.58 -5.36
C ILE A 22 -23.01 -23.46 -6.12
N GLY A 23 -22.69 -24.73 -6.40
CA GLY A 23 -23.56 -25.62 -7.18
C GLY A 23 -24.73 -26.28 -6.44
N ARG A 24 -24.87 -26.14 -5.11
CA ARG A 24 -25.98 -26.73 -4.34
C ARG A 24 -27.02 -25.68 -3.96
N LEU A 25 -27.76 -25.20 -4.95
CA LEU A 25 -29.07 -24.56 -4.75
C LEU A 25 -30.14 -25.16 -5.68
N GLU A 26 -30.04 -26.46 -5.98
CA GLU A 26 -31.25 -27.23 -6.25
C GLU A 26 -31.72 -27.84 -4.94
N ALA A 27 -32.83 -27.31 -4.46
CA ALA A 27 -33.49 -27.77 -3.25
C ALA A 27 -33.77 -29.28 -3.31
N ASP A 28 -33.50 -29.95 -2.20
CA ASP A 28 -34.05 -31.26 -1.89
C ASP A 28 -35.57 -31.24 -2.12
N GLY A 29 -36.01 -31.93 -3.16
CA GLY A 29 -37.39 -32.01 -3.62
C GLY A 29 -38.30 -32.86 -2.74
N SER A 30 -37.91 -33.22 -1.51
CA SER A 30 -38.71 -34.09 -0.65
C SER A 30 -39.77 -33.39 0.20
N ASN A 31 -39.95 -32.05 0.14
CA ASN A 31 -41.05 -31.39 0.88
C ASN A 31 -41.50 -30.00 0.37
N MET A 32 -41.46 -29.72 -0.93
CA MET A 32 -41.99 -28.45 -1.45
C MET A 32 -43.44 -28.54 -1.91
N LYS A 33 -44.33 -27.96 -1.08
CA LYS A 33 -45.64 -27.48 -1.50
C LYS A 33 -45.44 -26.46 -2.63
N SER A 34 -46.12 -26.70 -3.75
CA SER A 34 -46.38 -25.83 -4.92
C SER A 34 -45.41 -24.68 -5.21
N ALA A 35 -44.84 -24.69 -6.42
CA ALA A 35 -43.94 -23.71 -7.05
C ALA A 35 -44.35 -22.21 -7.04
N ASN A 36 -45.45 -21.83 -6.40
CA ASN A 36 -45.87 -20.45 -6.21
C ASN A 36 -45.35 -19.79 -4.91
N GLN A 37 -44.56 -20.51 -4.09
CA GLN A 37 -44.04 -20.01 -2.80
C GLN A 37 -42.54 -19.71 -2.79
N ILE A 38 -41.83 -19.85 -3.91
CA ILE A 38 -40.52 -19.22 -4.05
C ILE A 38 -40.79 -17.73 -4.16
N LEU A 39 -40.82 -17.06 -3.00
CA LEU A 39 -40.83 -15.61 -2.88
C LEU A 39 -39.81 -15.08 -3.87
N LYS A 40 -40.29 -14.23 -4.78
CA LYS A 40 -39.46 -13.37 -5.62
C LYS A 40 -38.54 -12.57 -4.71
N MET A 41 -37.37 -13.12 -4.41
CA MET A 41 -36.31 -12.48 -3.65
C MET A 41 -35.60 -11.51 -4.59
N ASP A 42 -36.30 -10.44 -4.94
CA ASP A 42 -35.86 -9.44 -5.90
C ASP A 42 -35.25 -8.23 -5.17
N GLY A 43 -35.27 -8.24 -3.82
CA GLY A 43 -34.90 -7.12 -2.94
C GLY A 43 -33.91 -7.45 -1.80
N PRO A 44 -33.94 -6.69 -0.69
CA PRO A 44 -32.97 -6.74 0.42
C PRO A 44 -32.78 -8.11 1.07
N GLU A 45 -33.81 -8.96 1.03
CA GLU A 45 -33.78 -10.34 1.49
C GLU A 45 -32.74 -11.21 0.76
N ARG A 46 -32.46 -10.93 -0.52
CA ARG A 46 -31.39 -11.62 -1.26
C ARG A 46 -30.01 -11.16 -0.82
N TYR A 47 -29.86 -9.87 -0.48
CA TYR A 47 -28.63 -9.34 0.12
C TYR A 47 -28.37 -10.00 1.48
N LEU A 48 -29.40 -10.17 2.32
CA LEU A 48 -29.29 -10.89 3.59
C LEU A 48 -28.86 -12.35 3.39
N ALA A 49 -29.46 -13.07 2.42
CA ALA A 49 -29.07 -14.43 2.11
C ALA A 49 -27.61 -14.53 1.59
N PHE A 50 -27.18 -13.59 0.73
CA PHE A 50 -25.78 -13.51 0.31
C PHE A 50 -24.85 -13.15 1.47
N HIS A 51 -25.27 -12.20 2.32
CA HIS A 51 -24.49 -11.78 3.47
C HIS A 51 -24.35 -12.92 4.49
N GLU A 52 -25.39 -13.72 4.72
CA GLU A 52 -25.32 -14.95 5.53
C GLU A 52 -24.41 -16.00 4.87
N ALA A 53 -24.52 -16.20 3.56
CA ALA A 53 -23.70 -17.18 2.83
C ALA A 53 -22.20 -16.82 2.79
N ILE A 54 -21.85 -15.53 2.86
CA ILE A 54 -20.45 -15.05 2.90
C ILE A 54 -19.99 -14.71 4.32
N ARG A 55 -20.72 -15.09 5.36
CA ARG A 55 -20.24 -15.02 6.75
C ARG A 55 -19.63 -16.35 7.15
N THR A 56 -18.59 -16.30 7.97
CA THR A 56 -18.17 -17.47 8.74
C THR A 56 -19.26 -17.77 9.76
N ASN A 57 -19.89 -18.93 9.66
CA ASN A 57 -21.02 -19.29 10.52
C ASN A 57 -20.54 -19.54 11.96
N TYR A 58 -21.47 -19.39 12.91
CA TYR A 58 -21.20 -19.68 14.32
C TYR A 58 -20.68 -21.12 14.48
N GLY A 59 -19.46 -21.26 15.03
CA GLY A 59 -18.78 -22.55 15.21
C GLY A 59 -17.88 -22.99 14.06
N GLN A 60 -17.76 -22.21 12.97
CA GLN A 60 -16.72 -22.44 11.94
C GLN A 60 -15.48 -21.59 12.24
N GLU A 61 -14.29 -22.19 12.10
CA GLU A 61 -13.02 -21.48 12.32
C GLU A 61 -12.63 -20.60 11.12
N HIS A 62 -13.12 -20.93 9.92
CA HIS A 62 -12.79 -20.24 8.67
C HIS A 62 -14.01 -20.18 7.73
N PRO A 63 -14.10 -19.16 6.85
CA PRO A 63 -15.16 -19.09 5.83
C PRO A 63 -15.07 -20.23 4.81
N ASN A 64 -16.23 -20.69 4.30
CA ASN A 64 -16.29 -21.77 3.29
C ASN A 64 -15.99 -21.29 1.85
N TYR A 65 -15.82 -19.98 1.64
CA TYR A 65 -15.49 -19.41 0.33
C TYR A 65 -13.98 -19.17 0.20
N ALA A 66 -13.44 -19.43 -1.00
CA ALA A 66 -12.02 -19.24 -1.29
C ALA A 66 -11.62 -17.75 -1.33
N GLU A 67 -10.33 -17.48 -1.16
CA GLU A 67 -9.77 -16.14 -1.40
C GLU A 67 -10.03 -15.70 -2.85
N GLY A 68 -10.25 -14.40 -3.04
CA GLY A 68 -10.62 -13.88 -4.37
C GLY A 68 -11.99 -14.34 -4.89
N TYR A 69 -12.88 -14.91 -4.06
CA TYR A 69 -14.20 -15.37 -4.54
C TYR A 69 -15.02 -14.27 -5.24
N ARG A 70 -14.90 -13.00 -4.79
CA ARG A 70 -15.57 -11.86 -5.42
C ARG A 70 -15.08 -11.63 -6.84
N LEU A 71 -13.77 -11.76 -7.07
CA LEU A 71 -13.18 -11.69 -8.41
C LEU A 71 -13.59 -12.87 -9.27
N THR A 72 -13.55 -14.08 -8.70
CA THR A 72 -13.98 -15.30 -9.38
C THR A 72 -15.44 -15.18 -9.84
N ALA A 73 -16.32 -14.67 -8.98
CA ALA A 73 -17.71 -14.42 -9.30
C ALA A 73 -17.87 -13.29 -10.36
N LEU A 74 -17.09 -12.22 -10.26
CA LEU A 74 -17.08 -11.13 -11.24
C LEU A 74 -16.66 -11.62 -12.63
N PHE A 75 -15.57 -12.39 -12.73
CA PHE A 75 -15.11 -12.98 -13.98
C PHE A 75 -16.09 -14.01 -14.53
N ARG A 76 -16.74 -14.80 -13.66
CA ARG A 76 -17.83 -15.69 -14.07
C ARG A 76 -18.99 -14.89 -14.66
N ALA A 77 -19.46 -13.84 -13.99
CA ALA A 77 -20.54 -12.98 -14.48
C ALA A 77 -20.17 -12.28 -15.81
N ALA A 78 -18.91 -11.86 -15.96
CA ALA A 78 -18.41 -11.29 -17.21
C ALA A 78 -18.44 -12.31 -18.37
N ARG A 79 -18.13 -13.58 -18.10
CA ARG A 79 -18.20 -14.69 -19.08
C ARG A 79 -19.64 -15.14 -19.37
N GLU A 80 -20.53 -15.03 -18.39
CA GLU A 80 -21.95 -15.44 -18.49
C GLU A 80 -22.83 -14.40 -19.19
N LYS A 81 -22.31 -13.23 -19.58
CA LYS A 81 -23.02 -12.23 -20.40
C LYS A 81 -23.43 -12.81 -21.76
N THR A 82 -24.54 -13.54 -21.76
CA THR A 82 -25.27 -14.05 -22.92
C THR A 82 -26.45 -13.11 -23.21
N ASN A 83 -26.37 -12.43 -24.36
CA ASN A 83 -27.40 -11.87 -25.24
C ASN A 83 -28.77 -11.33 -24.74
N ASN A 84 -28.97 -11.07 -23.46
CA ASN A 84 -30.19 -10.43 -22.98
C ASN A 84 -29.86 -9.28 -22.03
N GLN A 85 -29.74 -8.05 -22.55
CA GLN A 85 -29.88 -6.88 -21.69
C GLN A 85 -30.58 -5.72 -22.38
N ARG A 86 -31.87 -5.54 -22.04
CA ARG A 86 -32.31 -4.21 -21.61
C ARG A 86 -31.69 -3.98 -20.24
N SER A 87 -30.51 -3.38 -20.20
CA SER A 87 -29.94 -2.85 -18.96
C SER A 87 -30.75 -1.61 -18.58
N ALA A 88 -31.63 -1.73 -17.59
CA ALA A 88 -32.15 -0.55 -16.92
C ALA A 88 -31.04 -0.01 -16.02
N ARG A 89 -30.49 1.15 -16.36
CA ARG A 89 -29.53 1.85 -15.50
C ARG A 89 -30.24 2.22 -14.19
N LEU A 90 -29.89 1.55 -13.10
CA LEU A 90 -30.40 1.89 -11.77
C LEU A 90 -29.71 3.19 -11.31
N PRO A 91 -30.46 4.24 -10.93
CA PRO A 91 -29.88 5.53 -10.55
C PRO A 91 -29.41 5.48 -9.09
N TRP A 92 -28.31 4.76 -8.84
CA TRP A 92 -27.64 4.83 -7.55
C TRP A 92 -27.10 6.23 -7.32
N ILE A 93 -27.40 6.80 -6.15
CA ILE A 93 -26.97 8.12 -5.72
C ILE A 93 -26.14 7.93 -4.45
N GLU A 94 -24.90 8.39 -4.48
CA GLU A 94 -24.00 8.43 -3.34
C GLU A 94 -24.53 9.43 -2.29
N ARG A 95 -24.53 9.06 -1.01
CA ARG A 95 -25.16 9.83 0.08
C ARG A 95 -24.14 10.37 1.09
N GLY A 96 -22.86 10.22 0.82
CA GLY A 96 -21.77 10.57 1.72
C GLY A 96 -21.21 9.39 2.53
N PRO A 97 -20.25 9.69 3.44
CA PRO A 97 -19.81 11.03 3.83
C PRO A 97 -18.99 11.73 2.72
N GLY A 98 -19.32 12.99 2.43
CA GLY A 98 -18.66 13.78 1.38
C GLY A 98 -17.37 14.49 1.82
N ASN A 99 -16.92 14.29 3.05
CA ASN A 99 -15.84 15.07 3.69
C ASN A 99 -14.86 14.22 4.52
N VAL A 100 -14.95 12.88 4.47
CA VAL A 100 -14.00 11.98 5.14
C VAL A 100 -13.55 10.95 4.12
N GLY A 101 -12.30 11.04 3.68
CA GLY A 101 -11.73 10.15 2.65
C GLY A 101 -11.31 8.78 3.20
N GLY A 102 -11.00 8.71 4.49
CA GLY A 102 -10.45 7.52 5.13
C GLY A 102 -8.97 7.31 4.79
N ARG A 103 -8.36 6.27 5.39
CA ARG A 103 -6.93 5.97 5.24
C ARG A 103 -6.48 5.88 3.79
N THR A 104 -5.50 6.71 3.45
CA THR A 104 -4.85 6.75 2.15
C THR A 104 -3.36 6.49 2.30
N ARG A 105 -2.73 5.82 1.33
CA ARG A 105 -1.29 5.52 1.34
C ARG A 105 -0.63 5.65 -0.01
N GLY A 106 -1.27 5.09 -1.04
CA GLY A 106 -0.77 5.20 -2.41
C GLY A 106 -0.86 6.66 -2.85
N ILE A 107 0.25 7.23 -3.32
CA ILE A 107 0.31 8.53 -3.99
C ILE A 107 1.16 8.35 -5.23
N TRP A 108 0.65 8.79 -6.38
CA TRP A 108 1.44 8.99 -7.58
C TRP A 108 1.01 10.28 -8.27
N VAL A 109 1.97 11.18 -8.48
CA VAL A 109 1.76 12.47 -9.17
C VAL A 109 2.09 12.25 -10.65
N ASP A 110 1.19 12.68 -11.54
CA ASP A 110 1.37 12.51 -12.97
C ASP A 110 2.45 13.46 -13.50
N PRO A 111 3.61 12.96 -13.96
CA PRO A 111 4.70 13.80 -14.43
C PRO A 111 4.41 14.45 -15.80
N ALA A 112 3.34 14.05 -16.52
CA ALA A 112 2.90 14.74 -17.73
C ALA A 112 2.15 16.05 -17.43
N ASP A 113 1.59 16.17 -16.22
CA ASP A 113 0.91 17.40 -15.79
C ASP A 113 1.91 18.39 -15.21
N THR A 114 2.29 19.39 -16.01
CA THR A 114 3.21 20.47 -15.58
C THR A 114 2.72 21.29 -14.38
N THR A 115 1.43 21.21 -14.04
CA THR A 115 0.90 21.86 -12.85
C THR A 115 1.06 21.02 -11.59
N ASP A 116 1.33 19.72 -11.70
CA ASP A 116 1.37 18.71 -10.62
C ASP A 116 0.06 18.64 -9.82
N HIS A 117 -1.06 18.98 -10.45
CA HIS A 117 -2.40 18.91 -9.84
C HIS A 117 -3.08 17.57 -10.09
N THR A 118 -2.58 16.81 -11.06
CA THR A 118 -3.05 15.47 -11.39
C THR A 118 -2.38 14.44 -10.48
N VAL A 119 -3.16 13.91 -9.54
CA VAL A 119 -2.67 12.97 -8.52
C VAL A 119 -3.59 11.76 -8.44
N PHE A 120 -2.99 10.58 -8.45
CA PHE A 120 -3.63 9.30 -8.22
C PHE A 120 -3.37 8.86 -6.79
N VAL A 121 -4.42 8.43 -6.09
CA VAL A 121 -4.31 7.98 -4.69
C VAL A 121 -4.97 6.65 -4.46
N GLY A 122 -4.34 5.84 -3.62
CA GLY A 122 -4.79 4.52 -3.22
C GLY A 122 -5.28 4.54 -1.79
N SER A 123 -6.57 4.26 -1.60
CA SER A 123 -7.19 4.15 -0.29
C SER A 123 -7.12 2.70 0.22
N ALA A 124 -6.83 2.55 1.51
CA ALA A 124 -6.69 1.26 2.18
C ALA A 124 -7.94 0.36 2.06
N GLY A 125 -9.13 0.95 1.84
CA GLY A 125 -10.37 0.21 1.58
C GLY A 125 -11.32 0.88 0.58
N GLY A 126 -10.90 1.99 -0.04
CA GLY A 126 -11.75 2.83 -0.89
C GLY A 126 -11.43 2.77 -2.38
N GLY A 127 -10.42 2.01 -2.81
CA GLY A 127 -10.00 1.88 -4.20
C GLY A 127 -9.04 2.98 -4.66
N ILE A 128 -9.02 3.21 -5.98
CA ILE A 128 -8.15 4.20 -6.64
C ILE A 128 -8.96 5.44 -6.98
N TRP A 129 -8.41 6.60 -6.62
CA TRP A 129 -9.01 7.90 -6.89
C TRP A 129 -8.04 8.79 -7.66
N LYS A 130 -8.59 9.71 -8.45
CA LYS A 130 -7.82 10.70 -9.20
C LYS A 130 -8.37 12.08 -8.94
N THR A 131 -7.50 13.04 -8.70
CA THR A 131 -7.78 14.47 -8.79
C THR A 131 -7.02 15.06 -9.98
N GLU A 132 -7.54 16.13 -10.55
CA GLU A 132 -6.90 16.93 -11.61
C GLU A 132 -6.82 18.42 -11.21
N ASP A 133 -7.19 18.74 -9.96
CA ASP A 133 -7.32 20.10 -9.44
C ASP A 133 -6.70 20.25 -8.02
N ALA A 134 -5.66 19.46 -7.74
CA ALA A 134 -4.92 19.46 -6.47
C ALA A 134 -5.76 19.09 -5.25
N GLY A 135 -6.70 18.15 -5.42
CA GLY A 135 -7.47 17.58 -4.32
C GLY A 135 -8.80 18.27 -4.03
N VAL A 136 -9.19 19.29 -4.82
CA VAL A 136 -10.48 19.97 -4.67
C VAL A 136 -11.64 19.05 -5.08
N THR A 137 -11.46 18.26 -6.14
CA THR A 137 -12.40 17.23 -6.57
C THR A 137 -11.70 15.90 -6.86
N TRP A 138 -12.43 14.81 -6.65
CA TRP A 138 -11.92 13.45 -6.80
C TRP A 138 -12.88 12.57 -7.62
N LYS A 139 -12.31 11.81 -8.56
CA LYS A 139 -12.99 10.80 -9.36
C LYS A 139 -12.55 9.41 -8.88
N ASN A 140 -13.51 8.58 -8.46
CA ASN A 140 -13.26 7.16 -8.21
C ASN A 140 -13.03 6.46 -9.55
N LEU A 141 -11.87 5.83 -9.72
CA LEU A 141 -11.48 5.10 -10.94
C LEU A 141 -11.83 3.61 -10.90
N THR A 142 -12.21 3.11 -9.72
CA THR A 142 -12.42 1.69 -9.47
C THR A 142 -13.74 1.37 -8.77
N PRO A 143 -14.89 1.97 -9.15
CA PRO A 143 -16.16 1.76 -8.44
C PRO A 143 -16.64 0.30 -8.50
N GLU A 144 -16.21 -0.45 -9.53
CA GLU A 144 -16.58 -1.85 -9.75
C GLU A 144 -15.48 -2.83 -9.32
N PHE A 145 -14.39 -2.34 -8.72
CA PHE A 145 -13.32 -3.23 -8.29
C PHE A 145 -13.83 -4.16 -7.17
N PRO A 146 -13.66 -5.47 -7.34
CA PRO A 146 -14.10 -6.45 -6.34
C PRO A 146 -13.24 -6.41 -5.06
N ASN A 147 -12.02 -5.87 -5.15
CA ASN A 147 -11.12 -5.59 -4.06
C ASN A 147 -10.70 -4.11 -4.12
N LEU A 148 -11.05 -3.35 -3.08
CA LEU A 148 -10.82 -1.91 -2.98
C LEU A 148 -9.61 -1.56 -2.11
N ALA A 149 -8.90 -2.55 -1.54
CA ALA A 149 -7.73 -2.25 -0.74
C ALA A 149 -6.55 -1.91 -1.65
N THR A 150 -6.19 -0.64 -1.74
CA THR A 150 -5.05 -0.17 -2.55
C THR A 150 -4.04 0.53 -1.66
N ALA A 151 -2.90 -0.14 -1.39
CA ALA A 151 -1.86 0.39 -0.51
C ALA A 151 -0.76 1.16 -1.25
N THR A 152 -0.55 0.89 -2.54
CA THR A 152 0.54 1.49 -3.31
C THR A 152 0.11 1.75 -4.75
N ILE A 153 0.55 2.89 -5.28
CA ILE A 153 0.40 3.26 -6.69
C ILE A 153 1.77 3.74 -7.17
N ALA A 154 2.18 3.28 -8.35
CA ALA A 154 3.39 3.74 -9.01
C ALA A 154 3.17 3.73 -10.52
N GLY A 155 3.51 4.81 -11.19
CA GLY A 155 3.44 4.90 -12.65
C GLY A 155 4.78 5.22 -13.28
N SER A 156 4.82 5.08 -14.60
CA SER A 156 6.01 5.33 -15.39
C SER A 156 6.27 6.82 -15.59
N GLN A 157 7.56 7.20 -15.51
CA GLN A 157 8.02 8.55 -15.81
C GLN A 157 8.18 8.81 -17.33
N VAL A 158 8.46 7.76 -18.11
CA VAL A 158 8.62 7.85 -19.58
C VAL A 158 7.30 7.68 -20.34
N ASN A 159 6.31 7.05 -19.72
CA ASN A 159 4.97 6.89 -20.28
C ASN A 159 3.90 6.99 -19.18
N PRO A 160 3.43 8.21 -18.84
CA PRO A 160 2.51 8.42 -17.72
C PRO A 160 1.11 7.80 -17.89
N GLN A 161 0.81 7.22 -19.05
CA GLN A 161 -0.40 6.41 -19.24
C GLN A 161 -0.29 5.04 -18.55
N VAL A 162 0.92 4.58 -18.26
CA VAL A 162 1.19 3.28 -17.61
C VAL A 162 1.31 3.46 -16.10
N ILE A 163 0.34 2.92 -15.37
CA ILE A 163 0.28 2.99 -13.91
C ILE A 163 -0.02 1.61 -13.33
N TYR A 164 0.64 1.27 -12.23
CA TYR A 164 0.47 0.04 -11.47
C TYR A 164 -0.11 0.35 -10.09
N ALA A 165 -1.12 -0.40 -9.69
CA ALA A 165 -1.77 -0.30 -8.38
C ALA A 165 -1.69 -1.66 -7.66
N GLY A 166 -1.01 -1.69 -6.53
CA GLY A 166 -0.85 -2.86 -5.68
C GLY A 166 -1.99 -2.94 -4.66
N THR A 167 -2.60 -4.12 -4.55
CA THR A 167 -3.74 -4.33 -3.65
C THR A 167 -3.37 -5.03 -2.34
N GLY A 168 -4.23 -4.84 -1.34
CA GLY A 168 -4.08 -5.31 0.03
C GLY A 168 -3.48 -4.26 0.95
N GLU A 169 -3.82 -4.30 2.23
CA GLU A 169 -3.33 -3.40 3.28
C GLU A 169 -2.83 -4.23 4.47
N GLY A 170 -1.52 -4.19 4.73
CA GLY A 170 -0.87 -5.05 5.72
C GLY A 170 -0.39 -4.35 6.99
N PHE A 171 -0.54 -3.03 7.09
CA PHE A 171 -0.20 -2.21 8.26
C PHE A 171 -1.46 -1.91 9.10
N GLY A 172 -2.26 -2.93 9.41
CA GLY A 172 -3.45 -2.83 10.26
C GLY A 172 -3.48 -3.87 11.38
N ALA A 173 -2.36 -4.53 11.67
CA ALA A 173 -2.25 -5.67 12.58
C ALA A 173 -3.31 -6.74 12.28
N SER A 174 -4.27 -6.96 13.19
CA SER A 174 -5.36 -7.95 13.00
C SER A 174 -6.38 -7.55 11.93
N ARG A 175 -6.41 -6.27 11.52
CA ARG A 175 -7.37 -5.70 10.56
C ARG A 175 -6.86 -5.64 9.13
N ASN A 176 -5.76 -6.33 8.81
CA ASN A 176 -5.21 -6.37 7.46
C ASN A 176 -6.28 -6.76 6.42
N ILE A 177 -6.29 -6.07 5.29
CA ILE A 177 -7.20 -6.34 4.18
C ILE A 177 -6.39 -7.08 3.13
N LEU A 178 -6.79 -8.32 2.81
CA LEU A 178 -6.09 -9.10 1.80
C LEU A 178 -6.35 -8.49 0.41
N GLY A 179 -5.28 -8.35 -0.35
CA GLY A 179 -5.27 -7.95 -1.75
C GLY A 179 -5.55 -9.11 -2.68
N ASP A 180 -5.43 -8.83 -3.97
CA ASP A 180 -5.42 -9.80 -5.06
C ASP A 180 -4.40 -9.37 -6.14
N GLY A 181 -3.16 -9.15 -5.73
CA GLY A 181 -2.07 -8.79 -6.64
C GLY A 181 -2.09 -7.34 -7.14
N ILE A 182 -1.66 -7.15 -8.39
CA ILE A 182 -1.40 -5.84 -9.00
C ILE A 182 -2.34 -5.62 -10.18
N TRP A 183 -2.88 -4.41 -10.27
CA TRP A 183 -3.64 -3.92 -11.42
C TRP A 183 -2.80 -2.92 -12.21
N LYS A 184 -2.98 -2.91 -13.53
CA LYS A 184 -2.28 -2.04 -14.46
C LYS A 184 -3.28 -1.30 -15.34
N THR A 185 -3.02 -0.03 -15.59
CA THR A 185 -3.64 0.75 -16.67
C THR A 185 -2.58 1.07 -17.72
N ASP A 186 -3.00 1.20 -18.97
CA ASP A 186 -2.21 1.65 -20.11
C ASP A 186 -2.82 2.93 -20.74
N ASP A 187 -3.82 3.52 -20.08
CA ASP A 187 -4.64 4.64 -20.57
C ASP A 187 -4.90 5.69 -19.47
N GLY A 188 -3.93 5.89 -18.57
CA GLY A 188 -3.99 6.98 -17.59
C GLY A 188 -5.10 6.80 -16.54
N GLY A 189 -5.49 5.55 -16.29
CA GLY A 189 -6.47 5.16 -15.27
C GLY A 189 -7.92 5.10 -15.75
N ASP A 190 -8.18 5.25 -17.05
CA ASP A 190 -9.53 5.10 -17.63
C ASP A 190 -10.01 3.64 -17.61
N SER A 191 -9.09 2.69 -17.80
CA SER A 191 -9.35 1.26 -17.64
C SER A 191 -8.20 0.55 -16.94
N TRP A 192 -8.53 -0.50 -16.20
CA TRP A 192 -7.57 -1.28 -15.41
C TRP A 192 -7.72 -2.77 -15.68
N GLN A 193 -6.58 -3.45 -15.77
CA GLN A 193 -6.48 -4.89 -15.96
C GLN A 193 -5.60 -5.50 -14.88
N GLN A 194 -6.07 -6.60 -14.29
CA GLN A 194 -5.27 -7.33 -13.31
C GLN A 194 -4.12 -8.05 -14.00
N LEU A 195 -2.91 -7.95 -13.44
CA LEU A 195 -1.77 -8.72 -13.90
C LEU A 195 -1.95 -10.18 -13.49
N GLY A 196 -2.25 -11.04 -14.47
CA GLY A 196 -2.49 -12.47 -14.24
C GLY A 196 -1.29 -13.21 -13.60
N SER A 197 -0.08 -12.67 -13.75
CA SER A 197 1.12 -13.16 -13.08
C SER A 197 1.11 -12.95 -11.55
N THR A 198 0.22 -12.11 -11.03
CA THR A 198 0.11 -11.76 -9.60
C THR A 198 -1.19 -12.23 -8.95
N ALA A 199 -2.24 -12.43 -9.75
CA ALA A 199 -3.59 -12.78 -9.31
C ALA A 199 -3.62 -14.13 -8.54
N GLY A 200 -4.35 -14.17 -7.42
CA GLY A 200 -4.57 -15.38 -6.62
C GLY A 200 -3.30 -16.03 -6.05
N LYS A 201 -2.17 -15.31 -6.00
CA LYS A 201 -0.92 -15.83 -5.46
C LYS A 201 -0.81 -15.57 -3.97
N GLU A 202 -0.67 -16.64 -3.20
CA GLU A 202 -0.53 -16.59 -1.75
C GLU A 202 0.61 -15.68 -1.27
N LEU A 203 1.75 -15.69 -1.97
CA LEU A 203 2.91 -14.83 -1.66
C LEU A 203 2.69 -13.34 -2.00
N ILE A 204 1.55 -12.99 -2.61
CA ILE A 204 1.21 -11.64 -3.08
C ILE A 204 -0.17 -11.25 -2.48
N SER A 205 -0.34 -11.53 -1.19
CA SER A 205 -1.60 -11.25 -0.48
C SER A 205 -1.71 -9.82 0.02
N ALA A 206 -0.60 -9.11 0.15
CA ALA A 206 -0.57 -7.65 0.26
C ALA A 206 0.64 -7.12 -0.49
N VAL A 207 0.46 -6.13 -1.35
CA VAL A 207 1.54 -5.46 -2.08
C VAL A 207 1.88 -4.18 -1.33
N TYR A 208 3.04 -4.14 -0.68
CA TYR A 208 3.41 -3.02 0.18
C TYR A 208 3.95 -1.82 -0.57
N ARG A 209 4.80 -2.06 -1.58
CA ARG A 209 5.41 -1.00 -2.39
C ARG A 209 5.64 -1.51 -3.80
N ILE A 210 5.40 -0.64 -4.78
CA ILE A 210 5.82 -0.81 -6.17
C ILE A 210 6.78 0.32 -6.51
N ILE A 211 7.87 0.00 -7.20
CA ILE A 211 8.72 0.98 -7.89
C ILE A 211 8.81 0.62 -9.37
N VAL A 212 8.81 1.63 -10.24
CA VAL A 212 8.94 1.50 -11.69
C VAL A 212 10.23 2.17 -12.12
N ASN A 213 10.97 1.56 -13.05
CA ASN A 213 12.19 2.14 -13.59
C ASN A 213 11.85 3.48 -14.28
N PRO A 214 12.45 4.61 -13.88
CA PRO A 214 12.14 5.90 -14.49
C PRO A 214 12.48 5.97 -15.98
N GLY A 215 13.34 5.09 -16.49
CA GLY A 215 13.69 5.00 -17.92
C GLY A 215 13.01 3.88 -18.69
N ASN A 216 12.16 3.05 -18.05
CA ASN A 216 11.51 1.91 -18.69
C ASN A 216 10.22 1.52 -17.95
N GLU A 217 9.06 1.79 -18.55
CA GLU A 217 7.74 1.48 -17.99
C GLU A 217 7.50 -0.02 -17.71
N ASN A 218 8.26 -0.90 -18.37
CA ASN A 218 8.08 -2.35 -18.26
C ASN A 218 8.97 -3.00 -17.20
N GLU A 219 9.93 -2.27 -16.63
CA GLU A 219 10.77 -2.76 -15.54
C GLU A 219 10.25 -2.24 -14.20
N LEU A 220 9.78 -3.17 -13.36
CA LEU A 220 9.21 -2.85 -12.06
C LEU A 220 9.64 -3.87 -11.00
N LEU A 221 9.71 -3.40 -9.76
CA LEU A 221 9.91 -4.22 -8.58
C LEU A 221 8.83 -3.93 -7.55
N PHE A 222 8.47 -4.95 -6.78
CA PHE A 222 7.49 -4.79 -5.71
C PHE A 222 7.77 -5.73 -4.54
N CYS A 223 7.50 -5.26 -3.33
CA CYS A 223 7.57 -6.07 -2.11
C CYS A 223 6.18 -6.48 -1.66
N THR A 224 6.09 -7.68 -1.09
CA THR A 224 4.81 -8.28 -0.71
C THR A 224 4.86 -8.93 0.67
N LEU A 225 3.69 -9.11 1.26
CA LEU A 225 3.49 -10.02 2.38
C LEU A 225 2.63 -11.21 1.92
N ALA A 226 3.06 -12.42 2.24
CA ALA A 226 2.23 -13.61 2.12
C ALA A 226 1.08 -13.57 3.12
N ASN A 227 -0.01 -14.29 2.85
CA ASN A 227 -1.19 -14.29 3.71
C ASN A 227 -0.84 -14.71 5.16
N PRO A 228 -0.89 -13.80 6.14
CA PRO A 228 -0.52 -14.11 7.52
C PRO A 228 -1.61 -14.90 8.25
N ARG A 229 -2.80 -15.08 7.65
CA ARG A 229 -3.94 -15.78 8.27
C ARG A 229 -3.91 -17.29 8.05
N LEU A 230 -2.98 -17.82 7.27
CA LEU A 230 -2.90 -19.25 7.00
C LEU A 230 -2.31 -20.01 8.19
N PRO A 231 -2.99 -21.04 8.72
CA PRO A 231 -2.51 -21.79 9.88
C PRO A 231 -1.12 -22.39 9.66
N GLY A 232 -0.27 -22.30 10.69
CA GLY A 232 1.07 -22.92 10.68
C GLY A 232 2.11 -22.21 9.81
N ARG A 233 1.80 -21.03 9.24
CA ARG A 233 2.77 -20.22 8.51
C ARG A 233 3.37 -19.12 9.38
N GLY A 234 4.69 -19.01 9.34
CA GLY A 234 5.40 -17.80 9.77
C GLY A 234 5.23 -16.67 8.76
N VAL A 235 5.78 -15.50 9.10
CA VAL A 235 5.86 -14.39 8.17
C VAL A 235 6.72 -14.77 6.97
N SER A 236 6.22 -14.53 5.76
CA SER A 236 6.96 -14.68 4.51
C SER A 236 6.74 -13.46 3.65
N SER A 237 7.83 -12.88 3.14
CA SER A 237 7.83 -11.67 2.34
C SER A 237 8.83 -11.79 1.22
N ASN A 238 8.49 -11.23 0.06
CA ASN A 238 9.28 -11.36 -1.16
C ASN A 238 9.51 -9.99 -1.80
N ILE A 239 10.63 -9.85 -2.49
CA ILE A 239 10.78 -8.86 -3.56
C ILE A 239 10.62 -9.61 -4.88
N PHE A 240 9.67 -9.17 -5.68
CA PHE A 240 9.47 -9.62 -7.05
C PHE A 240 9.98 -8.57 -8.02
N ARG A 241 10.44 -9.04 -9.18
CA ARG A 241 10.85 -8.20 -10.31
C ARG A 241 10.16 -8.65 -11.59
N SER A 242 9.84 -7.69 -12.45
CA SER A 242 9.37 -7.91 -13.81
C SER A 242 10.14 -7.01 -14.78
N LEU A 243 10.36 -7.50 -15.99
CA LEU A 243 11.03 -6.78 -17.09
C LEU A 243 10.11 -6.59 -18.32
N ASP A 244 8.87 -7.04 -18.23
CA ASP A 244 7.91 -7.12 -19.33
C ASP A 244 6.56 -6.52 -18.95
N GLY A 245 6.56 -5.54 -18.05
CA GLY A 245 5.38 -4.81 -17.63
C GLY A 245 4.44 -5.61 -16.74
N GLY A 246 4.93 -6.65 -16.09
CA GLY A 246 4.18 -7.51 -15.19
C GLY A 246 3.57 -8.75 -15.85
N ASN A 247 3.91 -9.05 -17.11
CA ASN A 247 3.46 -10.28 -17.77
C ASN A 247 4.11 -11.52 -17.13
N THR A 248 5.37 -11.41 -16.75
CA THR A 248 6.08 -12.39 -15.94
C THR A 248 6.71 -11.73 -14.71
N ILE A 249 6.87 -12.50 -13.64
CA ILE A 249 7.49 -12.06 -12.39
C ILE A 249 8.48 -13.11 -11.90
N GLU A 250 9.56 -12.65 -11.30
CA GLU A 250 10.59 -13.48 -10.66
C GLU A 250 10.76 -13.04 -9.20
N SER A 251 10.82 -14.00 -8.26
CA SER A 251 11.18 -13.71 -6.87
C SER A 251 12.70 -13.57 -6.76
N VAL A 252 13.18 -12.36 -6.52
CA VAL A 252 14.62 -12.03 -6.47
C VAL A 252 15.16 -11.94 -5.04
N TYR A 253 14.27 -11.90 -4.04
CA TYR A 253 14.63 -11.98 -2.63
C TYR A 253 13.46 -12.51 -1.80
N THR A 254 13.75 -13.26 -0.74
CA THR A 254 12.77 -13.79 0.21
C THR A 254 13.26 -13.52 1.63
N SER A 255 12.34 -13.20 2.53
CA SER A 255 12.60 -12.94 3.94
C SER A 255 11.54 -13.58 4.83
N GLU A 256 11.94 -14.02 6.02
CA GLU A 256 11.05 -14.47 7.10
C GLU A 256 10.50 -13.29 7.93
N ARG A 257 10.76 -12.06 7.49
CA ARG A 257 10.24 -10.81 8.07
C ARG A 257 9.67 -9.95 6.95
N ALA A 258 8.70 -9.10 7.29
CA ALA A 258 8.05 -8.22 6.32
C ALA A 258 9.06 -7.26 5.68
N ILE A 259 9.12 -7.25 4.35
CA ILE A 259 9.84 -6.26 3.55
C ILE A 259 8.86 -5.13 3.28
N GLN A 260 8.99 -4.02 4.00
CA GLN A 260 7.92 -3.03 4.13
C GLN A 260 7.96 -1.96 3.06
N GLN A 261 9.14 -1.67 2.51
CA GLN A 261 9.33 -0.66 1.49
C GLN A 261 10.47 -1.04 0.55
N ILE A 262 10.37 -0.60 -0.71
CA ILE A 262 11.47 -0.55 -1.67
C ILE A 262 11.58 0.90 -2.16
N VAL A 263 12.80 1.43 -2.19
CA VAL A 263 13.09 2.78 -2.69
C VAL A 263 14.25 2.70 -3.68
N ALA A 264 14.07 3.35 -4.82
CA ALA A 264 15.13 3.50 -5.80
C ALA A 264 16.00 4.71 -5.45
N ASP A 265 17.29 4.61 -5.72
CA ASP A 265 18.13 5.78 -5.81
C ASP A 265 17.69 6.65 -7.01
N PRO A 266 17.37 7.94 -6.78
CA PRO A 266 16.89 8.84 -7.82
C PRO A 266 17.90 9.07 -8.96
N GLU A 267 19.20 8.86 -8.73
CA GLU A 267 20.24 9.05 -9.74
C GLU A 267 20.62 7.75 -10.46
N ASN A 268 20.26 6.59 -9.92
CA ASN A 268 20.68 5.29 -10.46
C ASN A 268 19.74 4.15 -10.05
N PHE A 269 18.83 3.76 -10.95
CA PHE A 269 17.89 2.66 -10.71
C PHE A 269 18.54 1.28 -10.48
N ASN A 270 19.84 1.11 -10.74
CA ASN A 270 20.53 -0.13 -10.33
C ASN A 270 20.76 -0.21 -8.82
N ARG A 271 20.80 0.94 -8.13
CA ARG A 271 20.97 1.03 -6.68
C ARG A 271 19.60 1.15 -6.03
N LEU A 272 19.17 0.06 -5.40
CA LEU A 272 17.87 -0.04 -4.76
C LEU A 272 18.04 -0.39 -3.30
N TYR A 273 17.15 0.10 -2.45
CA TYR A 273 17.14 -0.14 -1.02
C TYR A 273 15.79 -0.72 -0.60
N ALA A 274 15.77 -1.57 0.42
CA ALA A 274 14.54 -2.07 1.00
C ALA A 274 14.65 -2.23 2.52
N THR A 275 13.58 -1.88 3.24
CA THR A 275 13.47 -2.06 4.69
C THR A 275 12.93 -3.43 5.02
N VAL A 276 13.51 -4.08 6.04
CA VAL A 276 13.09 -5.39 6.54
C VAL A 276 12.77 -5.26 8.03
N ASN A 277 11.50 -5.43 8.39
CA ASN A 277 10.99 -5.25 9.75
C ASN A 277 11.81 -6.08 10.76
N GLY A 278 12.35 -5.42 11.81
CA GLY A 278 13.12 -6.10 12.85
C GLY A 278 14.51 -6.58 12.41
N ARG A 279 14.97 -6.20 11.21
CA ARG A 279 16.24 -6.70 10.62
C ARG A 279 17.12 -5.64 9.96
N GLY A 280 16.59 -4.44 9.69
CA GLY A 280 17.34 -3.33 9.10
C GLY A 280 17.12 -3.15 7.59
N VAL A 281 18.20 -2.91 6.85
CA VAL A 281 18.15 -2.51 5.43
C VAL A 281 18.99 -3.41 4.54
N ILE A 282 18.39 -3.84 3.43
CA ILE A 282 19.06 -4.50 2.33
C ILE A 282 19.22 -3.55 1.13
N ARG A 283 20.24 -3.81 0.31
CA ARG A 283 20.52 -3.06 -0.92
C ARG A 283 20.82 -3.98 -2.09
N SER A 284 20.33 -3.60 -3.26
CA SER A 284 20.79 -4.09 -4.56
C SER A 284 21.65 -3.04 -5.26
N ASN A 285 22.64 -3.49 -6.03
CA ASN A 285 23.47 -2.64 -6.91
C ASN A 285 23.38 -3.06 -8.39
N ASN A 286 22.39 -3.88 -8.74
CA ASN A 286 22.22 -4.45 -10.08
C ASN A 286 20.74 -4.54 -10.48
N GLY A 287 19.95 -3.51 -10.15
CA GLY A 287 18.54 -3.41 -10.57
C GLY A 287 17.65 -4.43 -9.88
N GLY A 288 18.02 -4.84 -8.66
CA GLY A 288 17.26 -5.80 -7.86
C GLY A 288 17.47 -7.27 -8.24
N ASN A 289 18.46 -7.61 -9.07
CA ASN A 289 18.80 -9.00 -9.35
C ASN A 289 19.34 -9.73 -8.11
N THR A 290 20.17 -9.06 -7.30
CA THR A 290 20.65 -9.59 -6.02
C THR A 290 20.62 -8.53 -4.93
N TRP A 291 20.46 -9.00 -3.69
CA TRP A 291 20.29 -8.16 -2.49
C TRP A 291 21.21 -8.63 -1.37
N ARG A 292 21.69 -7.69 -0.56
CA ARG A 292 22.46 -7.99 0.66
C ARG A 292 22.17 -6.95 1.74
N TYR A 293 22.29 -7.33 3.01
CA TYR A 293 22.22 -6.38 4.10
C TYR A 293 23.36 -5.34 4.00
N ILE A 294 23.00 -4.10 4.32
CA ILE A 294 23.92 -2.96 4.48
C ILE A 294 23.76 -2.28 5.84
N TYR A 295 22.70 -2.64 6.56
CA TYR A 295 22.45 -2.26 7.93
C TYR A 295 21.67 -3.39 8.59
N GLU A 296 22.26 -4.05 9.58
CA GLU A 296 21.61 -5.12 10.33
C GLU A 296 21.41 -4.66 11.76
N THR A 297 20.16 -4.63 12.21
CA THR A 297 19.79 -4.28 13.59
C THR A 297 18.49 -4.97 13.97
N THR A 298 18.33 -5.24 15.27
CA THR A 298 17.09 -5.74 15.87
C THR A 298 16.44 -4.71 16.79
N GLU A 299 17.02 -3.51 16.88
CA GLU A 299 16.56 -2.42 17.74
C GLU A 299 15.26 -1.77 17.24
N PHE A 300 14.97 -1.93 15.95
CA PHE A 300 13.86 -1.23 15.28
C PHE A 300 12.84 -2.17 14.66
N GLY A 301 11.57 -1.78 14.77
CA GLY A 301 10.42 -2.48 14.21
C GLY A 301 10.17 -2.05 12.76
N ARG A 302 8.99 -1.48 12.50
CA ARG A 302 8.67 -0.89 11.19
C ARG A 302 9.62 0.27 10.85
N MET A 303 10.10 0.25 9.60
CA MET A 303 10.93 1.30 9.04
C MET A 303 10.40 1.76 7.67
N GLU A 304 10.44 3.06 7.46
CA GLU A 304 10.28 3.71 6.15
C GLU A 304 11.57 4.49 5.84
N MET A 305 11.91 4.64 4.57
CA MET A 305 13.11 5.33 4.12
C MET A 305 12.85 6.34 3.01
N SER A 306 13.73 7.34 2.93
CA SER A 306 13.78 8.29 1.83
C SER A 306 15.23 8.53 1.43
N VAL A 307 15.50 8.46 0.12
CA VAL A 307 16.81 8.81 -0.47
C VAL A 307 16.68 10.22 -1.04
N SER A 308 17.60 11.12 -0.65
CA SER A 308 17.51 12.52 -1.06
C SER A 308 17.62 12.67 -2.59
N PRO A 309 16.66 13.37 -3.24
CA PRO A 309 16.72 13.66 -4.67
C PRO A 309 17.81 14.67 -5.04
N VAL A 310 18.37 15.37 -4.05
CA VAL A 310 19.41 16.37 -4.22
C VAL A 310 20.81 15.75 -4.12
N ASN A 311 20.95 14.74 -3.27
CA ASN A 311 22.19 14.01 -3.09
C ASN A 311 21.87 12.58 -2.68
N SER A 312 21.96 11.65 -3.62
CA SER A 312 21.66 10.23 -3.42
C SER A 312 22.51 9.51 -2.36
N ARG A 313 23.55 10.16 -1.84
CA ARG A 313 24.32 9.66 -0.70
C ARG A 313 23.60 9.87 0.64
N HIS A 314 22.67 10.81 0.71
CA HIS A 314 21.95 11.13 1.93
C HIS A 314 20.67 10.30 1.98
N ILE A 315 20.57 9.44 3.00
CA ILE A 315 19.43 8.54 3.20
C ILE A 315 18.92 8.72 4.62
N TYR A 316 17.61 8.82 4.76
CA TYR A 316 16.92 8.95 6.03
C TYR A 316 16.00 7.75 6.23
N ILE A 317 15.92 7.26 7.46
CA ILE A 317 15.01 6.20 7.88
C ILE A 317 14.25 6.69 9.10
N THR A 318 12.94 6.58 9.06
CA THR A 318 12.09 6.70 10.25
C THR A 318 11.75 5.30 10.74
N ALA A 319 11.99 5.05 12.02
CA ALA A 319 11.90 3.72 12.60
C ALA A 319 11.19 3.76 13.95
N GLU A 320 10.23 2.88 14.19
CA GLU A 320 9.76 2.66 15.55
C GLU A 320 10.80 1.82 16.31
N SER A 321 10.93 2.03 17.62
CA SER A 321 11.63 1.09 18.48
C SER A 321 10.93 -0.28 18.43
N ASN A 322 11.71 -1.34 18.60
CA ASN A 322 11.20 -2.70 18.72
C ASN A 322 11.23 -3.11 20.20
N PRO A 323 10.20 -2.74 20.99
CA PRO A 323 10.22 -3.00 22.42
C PRO A 323 10.18 -4.51 22.68
N PRO A 324 10.73 -4.95 23.82
CA PRO A 324 10.66 -6.35 24.23
C PRO A 324 9.20 -6.79 24.45
N GLU A 325 8.94 -8.09 24.32
CA GLU A 325 7.59 -8.68 24.36
C GLU A 325 6.79 -8.37 25.64
N ASP A 326 7.48 -8.04 26.75
CA ASP A 326 6.90 -7.72 28.05
C ASP A 326 6.58 -6.23 28.25
N ALA A 327 6.95 -5.35 27.30
CA ALA A 327 6.64 -3.92 27.31
C ALA A 327 6.24 -3.37 25.92
N PRO A 328 5.25 -3.98 25.23
CA PRO A 328 4.92 -3.67 23.84
C PRO A 328 4.41 -2.23 23.59
N ASP A 329 4.03 -1.52 24.65
CA ASP A 329 3.47 -0.16 24.59
C ASP A 329 4.55 0.94 24.66
N GLN A 330 5.84 0.60 24.61
CA GLN A 330 6.97 1.55 24.67
C GLN A 330 7.60 1.84 23.29
N ASN A 331 6.81 1.79 22.21
CA ASN A 331 7.28 2.19 20.89
C ASN A 331 7.64 3.68 20.91
N THR A 332 8.84 4.00 20.44
CA THR A 332 9.36 5.38 20.33
C THR A 332 9.83 5.67 18.92
N SER A 333 9.84 6.94 18.58
CA SER A 333 10.28 7.43 17.28
C SER A 333 11.80 7.55 17.17
N HIS A 334 12.35 7.06 16.06
CA HIS A 334 13.76 7.18 15.70
C HIS A 334 13.94 7.72 14.28
N LEU A 335 14.94 8.58 14.12
CA LEU A 335 15.39 9.06 12.82
C LEU A 335 16.85 8.65 12.62
N ILE A 336 17.10 7.78 11.65
CA ILE A 336 18.44 7.29 11.31
C ILE A 336 18.87 7.95 10.01
N TYR A 337 20.11 8.43 9.97
CA TYR A 337 20.68 9.10 8.81
C TYR A 337 21.96 8.41 8.32
N SER A 338 22.08 8.26 7.01
CA SER A 338 23.31 7.86 6.33
C SER A 338 23.81 8.99 5.42
N PRO A 339 25.01 9.54 5.65
CA PRO A 339 25.63 10.55 4.78
C PRO A 339 26.38 9.96 3.57
N ASN A 340 26.40 8.62 3.43
CA ASN A 340 27.32 7.92 2.53
C ASN A 340 26.69 6.70 1.86
N ALA A 341 25.44 6.85 1.41
CA ALA A 341 24.69 5.87 0.62
C ALA A 341 24.52 4.51 1.32
N GLY A 342 24.37 4.55 2.64
CA GLY A 342 24.16 3.38 3.48
C GLY A 342 25.43 2.62 3.85
N VAL A 343 26.59 3.27 3.87
CA VAL A 343 27.84 2.67 4.38
C VAL A 343 27.90 2.79 5.91
N ASN A 344 27.55 3.96 6.45
CA ASN A 344 27.42 4.19 7.90
C ASN A 344 26.03 4.76 8.19
N TRP A 345 25.55 4.50 9.40
CA TRP A 345 24.23 4.91 9.89
C TRP A 345 24.39 5.51 11.27
N TYR A 346 23.68 6.61 11.51
CA TYR A 346 23.79 7.40 12.73
C TYR A 346 22.40 7.83 13.18
N GLU A 347 22.15 7.78 14.48
CA GLU A 347 20.96 8.39 15.07
C GLU A 347 21.00 9.90 14.82
N VAL A 348 19.84 10.49 14.55
CA VAL A 348 19.62 11.94 14.54
C VAL A 348 18.93 12.32 15.86
N VAL A 349 19.53 13.24 16.59
CA VAL A 349 19.03 13.71 17.88
C VAL A 349 18.90 15.23 17.88
N ALA A 350 18.02 15.77 18.72
CA ALA A 350 17.88 17.20 18.88
C ALA A 350 19.18 17.81 19.46
N ILE A 351 19.60 18.97 18.95
CA ILE A 351 20.70 19.75 19.55
C ILE A 351 20.36 20.18 20.97
N ASP A 352 19.10 20.57 21.16
CA ASP A 352 18.60 21.11 22.41
C ASP A 352 17.66 20.09 23.05
N SER A 353 18.03 19.57 24.22
CA SER A 353 17.20 18.61 24.95
C SER A 353 15.88 19.20 25.40
N ASP A 354 15.79 20.53 25.56
CA ASP A 354 14.53 21.21 25.90
C ASP A 354 13.57 21.28 24.70
N ASN A 355 14.09 21.04 23.49
CA ASN A 355 13.36 20.94 22.22
C ASN A 355 13.59 19.58 21.55
N ALA A 356 13.52 18.51 22.34
CA ALA A 356 13.56 17.15 21.83
C ALA A 356 12.46 16.92 20.78
N PHE A 357 12.69 16.00 19.83
CA PHE A 357 11.72 15.69 18.77
C PHE A 357 10.42 15.04 19.27
N GLY A 358 10.36 14.68 20.56
CA GLY A 358 9.27 13.90 21.13
C GLY A 358 9.10 12.54 20.47
N ASP A 359 7.94 11.93 20.69
CA ASP A 359 7.53 10.72 19.99
C ASP A 359 6.48 11.06 18.92
N TRP A 360 6.93 11.43 17.73
CA TRP A 360 6.01 11.81 16.63
C TRP A 360 5.17 10.65 16.08
N PHE A 361 5.49 9.40 16.44
CA PHE A 361 4.64 8.25 16.21
C PHE A 361 3.54 8.08 17.25
N ASN A 362 3.64 8.70 18.42
CA ASN A 362 2.71 8.51 19.54
C ASN A 362 2.41 7.01 19.80
N GLY A 363 3.45 6.18 19.79
CA GLY A 363 3.39 4.72 19.93
C GLY A 363 2.86 3.90 18.73
N GLN A 364 2.50 4.55 17.62
CA GLN A 364 1.83 3.92 16.47
C GLN A 364 2.70 3.77 15.21
N GLY A 365 4.03 3.82 15.32
CA GLY A 365 4.93 3.75 14.15
C GLY A 365 4.77 2.49 13.29
N TRP A 366 4.31 1.37 13.86
CA TRP A 366 3.91 0.16 13.13
C TRP A 366 2.73 0.38 12.16
N TYR A 367 1.87 1.37 12.43
CA TYR A 367 0.65 1.73 11.71
C TYR A 367 0.84 2.94 10.79
N ASP A 368 1.30 4.06 11.33
CA ASP A 368 1.54 5.33 10.62
C ASP A 368 3.01 5.73 10.72
N ASN A 369 3.67 5.75 9.57
CA ASN A 369 5.07 6.09 9.49
C ASN A 369 5.33 6.60 8.09
N THR A 370 5.97 7.76 8.01
CA THR A 370 6.39 8.33 6.74
C THR A 370 7.60 9.23 6.89
N VAL A 371 8.37 9.30 5.80
CA VAL A 371 9.57 10.13 5.68
C VAL A 371 9.70 10.63 4.24
N ALA A 372 10.01 11.91 4.07
CA ALA A 372 10.25 12.52 2.77
C ALA A 372 11.41 13.53 2.85
N THR A 373 12.39 13.37 1.96
CA THR A 373 13.54 14.28 1.88
C THR A 373 13.20 15.55 1.12
N HIS A 374 13.70 16.69 1.60
CA HIS A 374 13.40 17.98 0.99
C HIS A 374 13.93 18.04 -0.47
N PRO A 375 13.13 18.54 -1.43
CA PRO A 375 13.46 18.45 -2.86
C PRO A 375 14.63 19.34 -3.31
N TYR A 376 15.08 20.29 -2.47
CA TYR A 376 16.18 21.20 -2.77
C TYR A 376 17.25 21.25 -1.68
N ASP A 377 17.13 20.44 -0.62
CA ASP A 377 18.10 20.41 0.47
C ASP A 377 18.30 18.98 0.97
N SER A 378 19.51 18.43 0.85
CA SER A 378 19.77 17.07 1.30
C SER A 378 19.92 16.94 2.82
N LEU A 379 19.90 18.06 3.55
CA LEU A 379 20.02 18.10 5.01
C LEU A 379 18.69 18.35 5.73
N ILE A 380 17.60 18.53 4.97
CA ILE A 380 16.24 18.72 5.50
C ILE A 380 15.39 17.49 5.17
N VAL A 381 14.67 16.99 6.17
CA VAL A 381 13.76 15.84 6.04
C VAL A 381 12.45 16.13 6.77
N TYR A 382 11.35 15.68 6.18
CA TYR A 382 10.03 15.68 6.81
C TYR A 382 9.71 14.29 7.30
N VAL A 383 9.20 14.19 8.52
CA VAL A 383 8.78 12.92 9.14
C VAL A 383 7.35 13.07 9.67
N GLY A 384 6.62 11.96 9.75
CA GLY A 384 5.26 11.94 10.28
C GLY A 384 4.83 10.56 10.77
N GLY A 385 3.78 10.55 11.58
CA GLY A 385 3.15 9.39 12.19
C GLY A 385 1.77 9.75 12.75
N ALA A 386 1.33 9.12 13.83
CA ALA A 386 0.13 9.56 14.54
C ALA A 386 0.26 10.97 15.12
N GLY A 387 1.48 11.45 15.42
CA GLY A 387 1.74 12.78 15.92
C GLY A 387 1.84 13.85 14.82
N PRO A 388 2.65 14.89 15.01
CA PRO A 388 2.82 15.97 14.04
C PRO A 388 3.60 15.54 12.78
N ILE A 389 3.48 16.35 11.71
CA ILE A 389 4.53 16.40 10.68
C ILE A 389 5.64 17.30 11.20
N LEU A 390 6.87 16.81 11.24
CA LEU A 390 8.04 17.58 11.65
C LEU A 390 8.97 17.80 10.46
N GLU A 391 9.42 19.04 10.29
CA GLU A 391 10.60 19.37 9.48
C GLU A 391 11.83 19.27 10.40
N ILE A 392 12.82 18.47 10.01
CA ILE A 392 14.07 18.27 10.75
C ILE A 392 15.24 18.70 9.87
N SER A 393 16.08 19.59 10.39
CA SER A 393 17.25 20.14 9.70
C SER A 393 18.54 19.68 10.38
N LEU A 394 19.38 18.92 9.68
CA LEU A 394 20.67 18.48 10.18
C LEU A 394 21.67 19.64 10.27
N GLU A 395 22.31 19.79 11.42
CA GLU A 395 23.20 20.91 11.70
C GLU A 395 24.68 20.48 11.80
N SER A 396 24.96 19.42 12.56
CA SER A 396 26.34 18.98 12.80
C SER A 396 26.42 17.52 13.22
N PHE A 397 27.63 16.95 13.19
CA PHE A 397 27.89 15.62 13.72
C PHE A 397 28.60 15.73 15.07
N ASP A 398 27.99 15.18 16.13
CA ASP A 398 28.65 15.04 17.42
C ASP A 398 29.50 13.78 17.44
N ARG A 399 30.80 13.96 17.62
CA ARG A 399 31.77 12.87 17.71
C ARG A 399 31.72 12.13 19.05
N GLN A 400 31.18 12.74 20.10
CA GLN A 400 31.11 12.11 21.42
C GLN A 400 29.99 11.08 21.47
N SER A 401 28.78 11.45 21.05
CA SER A 401 27.64 10.52 20.97
C SER A 401 27.61 9.68 19.69
N ALA A 402 28.42 10.03 18.69
CA ALA A 402 28.36 9.47 17.34
C ALA A 402 26.95 9.62 16.70
N SER A 403 26.35 10.80 16.86
CA SER A 403 25.02 11.14 16.36
C SER A 403 25.06 12.41 15.51
N TYR A 404 24.09 12.57 14.62
CA TYR A 404 23.85 13.86 13.98
C TYR A 404 22.94 14.69 14.87
N LEU A 405 23.33 15.94 15.13
CA LEU A 405 22.52 16.89 15.83
C LEU A 405 21.68 17.68 14.82
N ALA A 406 20.41 17.88 15.14
CA ALA A 406 19.47 18.59 14.27
C ALA A 406 18.54 19.52 15.06
N THR A 407 17.99 20.50 14.34
CA THR A 407 16.86 21.31 14.79
C THR A 407 15.56 20.76 14.20
N MET A 408 14.44 21.13 14.80
CA MET A 408 13.12 20.72 14.32
C MET A 408 12.14 21.89 14.30
N GLN A 409 11.15 21.81 13.42
CA GLN A 409 10.00 22.72 13.34
C GLN A 409 8.73 21.89 13.05
N PRO A 410 7.67 21.97 13.88
CA PRO A 410 6.38 21.36 13.56
C PRO A 410 5.73 22.05 12.35
N VAL A 411 5.38 21.25 11.34
CA VAL A 411 4.60 21.70 10.17
C VAL A 411 3.11 21.64 10.51
N THR A 412 2.65 20.53 11.07
CA THR A 412 1.29 20.31 11.58
C THR A 412 1.38 19.78 13.02
N ASP A 413 0.35 19.99 13.84
CA ASP A 413 0.28 19.40 15.19
C ASP A 413 -1.17 19.21 15.64
N GLY A 414 -1.73 18.02 15.38
CA GLY A 414 -3.12 17.73 15.74
C GLY A 414 -3.36 17.42 17.22
N TYR A 415 -2.33 17.07 17.98
CA TYR A 415 -2.45 16.76 19.42
C TYR A 415 -2.09 17.92 20.33
N GLY A 416 -1.46 18.97 19.79
CA GLY A 416 -1.11 20.18 20.52
C GLY A 416 0.10 20.01 21.44
N GLU A 417 0.93 19.01 21.20
CA GLU A 417 2.18 18.76 21.94
C GLU A 417 3.12 19.97 21.87
N TYR A 418 3.15 20.63 20.71
CA TYR A 418 4.04 21.74 20.41
C TYR A 418 3.32 23.09 20.39
N PHE A 419 2.04 23.13 20.75
CA PHE A 419 1.15 24.29 20.59
C PHE A 419 1.69 25.59 21.20
N PHE A 420 2.27 25.54 22.41
CA PHE A 420 2.76 26.75 23.08
C PHE A 420 3.96 27.39 22.38
N GLN A 421 4.75 26.59 21.67
CA GLN A 421 5.92 27.03 20.93
C GLN A 421 5.55 27.38 19.47
N TYR A 422 4.59 26.65 18.90
CA TYR A 422 4.19 26.74 17.49
C TYR A 422 2.65 26.73 17.34
N PRO A 423 1.96 27.82 17.71
CA PRO A 423 0.49 27.84 17.77
C PRO A 423 -0.18 27.62 16.41
N ASP A 424 0.48 28.01 15.32
CA ASP A 424 -0.06 27.92 13.96
C ASP A 424 -0.10 26.48 13.43
N ALA A 425 0.77 25.58 13.91
CA ALA A 425 0.86 24.19 13.46
C ALA A 425 -0.45 23.41 13.69
N ARG A 426 -1.18 23.75 14.76
CA ARG A 426 -2.46 23.09 15.09
C ARG A 426 -3.63 23.52 14.21
N SER A 427 -3.62 24.76 13.72
CA SER A 427 -4.76 25.35 13.02
C SER A 427 -4.89 24.97 11.55
N LYS A 428 -3.98 24.14 11.02
CA LYS A 428 -3.90 23.86 9.57
C LYS A 428 -4.94 22.87 9.05
N GLY A 429 -5.77 22.27 9.92
CA GLY A 429 -6.90 21.44 9.50
C GLY A 429 -6.54 20.09 8.87
N VAL A 430 -5.29 19.66 9.00
CA VAL A 430 -4.80 18.35 8.52
C VAL A 430 -5.10 17.29 9.57
N HIS A 431 -5.63 16.14 9.14
CA HIS A 431 -5.79 14.99 10.01
C HIS A 431 -4.41 14.41 10.37
N VAL A 432 -4.26 13.93 11.59
CA VAL A 432 -3.06 13.22 12.04
C VAL A 432 -3.00 11.79 11.45
N ASP A 433 -2.12 10.91 11.93
CA ASP A 433 -1.95 9.54 11.39
C ASP A 433 -1.46 9.58 9.94
N HIS A 434 -0.27 10.16 9.76
CA HIS A 434 0.39 10.37 8.47
C HIS A 434 1.00 9.05 7.95
N HIS A 435 0.52 8.57 6.80
CA HIS A 435 0.95 7.29 6.23
C HIS A 435 1.89 7.42 5.05
N GLN A 436 1.85 8.54 4.34
CA GLN A 436 2.72 8.80 3.19
C GLN A 436 2.80 10.31 2.90
N LEU A 437 4.02 10.85 2.98
CA LEU A 437 4.37 12.17 2.47
C LEU A 437 5.00 12.06 1.08
N HIS A 438 4.60 12.95 0.18
CA HIS A 438 5.23 13.13 -1.12
C HIS A 438 5.50 14.61 -1.38
N LEU A 439 6.74 14.94 -1.72
CA LEU A 439 7.18 16.31 -1.97
C LEU A 439 7.50 16.49 -3.45
N VAL A 440 6.91 17.52 -4.07
CA VAL A 440 7.04 17.79 -5.50
C VAL A 440 7.77 19.11 -5.72
N ALA A 441 8.97 19.04 -6.28
CA ALA A 441 9.77 20.21 -6.64
C ALA A 441 9.03 21.10 -7.66
N LYS A 442 8.89 22.41 -7.42
CA LYS A 442 8.23 23.35 -8.35
C LYS A 442 9.16 24.39 -8.97
N ASP A 443 9.89 25.14 -8.16
CA ASP A 443 10.76 26.22 -8.64
C ASP A 443 12.06 26.22 -7.84
N SER A 444 13.18 26.05 -8.54
CA SER A 444 14.51 25.97 -7.92
C SER A 444 15.05 27.33 -7.47
N ALA A 445 14.60 28.44 -8.06
CA ALA A 445 15.02 29.79 -7.70
C ALA A 445 14.38 30.23 -6.38
N THR A 446 13.11 29.90 -6.18
CA THR A 446 12.39 30.17 -4.92
C THR A 446 12.47 29.01 -3.93
N ARG A 447 12.96 27.84 -4.36
CA ARG A 447 12.93 26.56 -3.63
C ARG A 447 11.51 26.14 -3.22
N SER A 448 10.49 26.58 -3.95
CA SER A 448 9.10 26.22 -3.66
C SER A 448 8.80 24.78 -4.08
N PHE A 449 7.99 24.09 -3.28
CA PHE A 449 7.56 22.72 -3.54
C PHE A 449 6.13 22.51 -3.02
N TYR A 450 5.47 21.49 -3.55
CA TYR A 450 4.19 21.01 -3.01
C TYR A 450 4.43 19.87 -2.02
N MET A 451 3.54 19.75 -1.04
CA MET A 451 3.49 18.64 -0.10
C MET A 451 2.14 17.96 -0.20
N ILE A 452 2.15 16.66 -0.42
CA ILE A 452 0.95 15.81 -0.45
C ILE A 452 1.06 14.84 0.72
N ASP A 453 0.11 14.91 1.63
CA ASP A 453 0.05 14.07 2.82
C ASP A 453 -1.16 13.14 2.74
N ALA A 454 -0.90 11.83 2.69
CA ALA A 454 -1.94 10.83 2.85
C ALA A 454 -2.01 10.37 4.31
N ASN A 455 -3.20 10.49 4.88
CA ASN A 455 -3.46 10.25 6.30
C ASN A 455 -4.80 9.49 6.50
N ASP A 456 -5.23 9.28 7.75
CA ASP A 456 -6.51 8.61 8.04
C ASP A 456 -7.75 9.45 7.66
N GLY A 457 -7.58 10.76 7.44
CA GLY A 457 -8.63 11.66 6.95
C GLY A 457 -8.80 11.67 5.43
N GLY A 458 -7.84 11.14 4.68
CA GLY A 458 -7.79 11.20 3.22
C GLY A 458 -6.44 11.72 2.72
N VAL A 459 -6.49 12.78 1.92
CA VAL A 459 -5.30 13.41 1.35
C VAL A 459 -5.40 14.91 1.62
N ALA A 460 -4.35 15.47 2.22
CA ALA A 460 -4.18 16.91 2.36
C ALA A 460 -3.14 17.39 1.34
N PHE A 461 -3.43 18.50 0.66
CA PHE A 461 -2.53 19.08 -0.33
C PHE A 461 -2.05 20.45 0.11
N SER A 462 -0.74 20.69 0.04
CA SER A 462 -0.14 22.00 0.29
C SER A 462 0.62 22.49 -0.93
N LYS A 463 0.33 23.73 -1.35
CA LYS A 463 1.00 24.42 -2.47
C LYS A 463 2.21 25.24 -2.04
N ASP A 464 2.43 25.39 -0.75
CA ASP A 464 3.35 26.35 -0.14
C ASP A 464 4.27 25.69 0.89
N GLY A 465 4.69 24.45 0.62
CA GLY A 465 5.65 23.73 1.45
C GLY A 465 5.16 23.36 2.85
N GLY A 466 3.84 23.24 3.03
CA GLY A 466 3.21 22.89 4.31
C GLY A 466 2.78 24.10 5.15
N ALA A 467 2.83 25.33 4.62
CA ALA A 467 2.34 26.51 5.34
C ALA A 467 0.80 26.49 5.44
N THR A 468 0.10 26.10 4.37
CA THR A 468 -1.35 25.87 4.33
C THR A 468 -1.67 24.55 3.64
N PHE A 469 -2.81 23.95 4.02
CA PHE A 469 -3.32 22.72 3.42
C PHE A 469 -4.78 22.90 2.98
N ILE A 470 -5.16 22.17 1.94
CA ILE A 470 -6.54 22.01 1.46
C ILE A 470 -7.01 20.58 1.55
#